data_AF-A0A923SIK4-F1
#
_entry.id   AF-A0A923SIK4-F1
#
_cell.length_a   1.000
_cell.length_b   1.000
_cell.length_c   1.000
_cell.angle_alpha   90.00
_cell.angle_beta   90.00
_cell.angle_gamma   90.00
#
_symmetry.space_group_name_H-M   'P 1'
#
loop_
_entity.id
_entity.type
_entity.pdbx_description
1 polymer ?
#
loop_
_entity_poly.entity_id
_entity_poly.type
_entity_poly.pdbx_seq_one_letter_code
_entity_poly.pdbx_strand_id
1 'polypeptide(L)'
;MKKLYWLLILILTGSGCYKILPSEGGGQTDIKSEARNINPSDIALPEGYIAEAIASGLTFPTAVAFDEQGQLYVIEAGYSYGEVFLEPKLLRVSENGNLTTIATGEKNGPWTGVTYHDGNFYIAEGGQMTGGKLLRISKDGTVNTLIENLPSMGDHHTNGPVVGPDGQLYFGIGTATNSGVVGPDNYKFGWLKRHPEFHDIPCQDITLTGQNYTSEIPLTSKSGKQTTGAYSAYGTPTTQGQVIKGSIPCSGAVLKISPEGGNMELVAWGFRNPFGLAFSPKGKLFVSDNAFDVRGSRPIWGTGDYLWKAEQGKWYGWPDFSGGTAFNGYRFSPPGDKGPQPLLAQHPNKPPNPAATLGVHSSSNGMDFSRNSSFGYQGEAFIAQFGDMAPGVGKVLSPVGYKVVRVNVENGVITDFAANKGKKTAPASKLNTGGLERPVSVKFSPDGQSLYIVDFGIMETGDNGPEPKLKTGVIWKITKNRS
;
A
#
# COMPACT_ATOMS: atom_id res chain seq x y z
N MET A 1 -39.03 41.41 2.86
CA MET A 1 -37.57 41.33 2.58
C MET A 1 -36.69 41.10 3.83
N LYS A 2 -37.09 40.27 4.82
CA LYS A 2 -36.26 39.96 6.01
C LYS A 2 -36.05 38.47 6.30
N LYS A 3 -36.60 37.56 5.47
CA LYS A 3 -36.46 36.10 5.63
C LYS A 3 -35.41 35.44 4.70
N LEU A 4 -34.76 36.19 3.82
CA LEU A 4 -33.78 35.65 2.87
C LEU A 4 -32.32 35.71 3.37
N TYR A 5 -32.05 36.42 4.46
CA TYR A 5 -30.68 36.57 5.00
C TYR A 5 -30.22 35.41 5.90
N TRP A 6 -31.14 34.61 6.45
CA TRP A 6 -30.78 33.49 7.33
C TRP A 6 -30.39 32.21 6.57
N LEU A 7 -30.78 32.09 5.30
CA LEU A 7 -30.38 30.94 4.47
C LEU A 7 -28.99 31.09 3.85
N LEU A 8 -28.47 32.32 3.75
CA LEU A 8 -27.13 32.60 3.19
C LEU A 8 -25.99 32.43 4.20
N ILE A 9 -26.29 32.43 5.50
CA ILE A 9 -25.28 32.24 6.56
C ILE A 9 -24.96 30.75 6.80
N LEU A 10 -25.87 29.83 6.47
CA LEU A 10 -25.64 28.39 6.62
C LEU A 10 -24.87 27.74 5.47
N ILE A 11 -24.74 28.42 4.32
CA ILE A 11 -24.01 27.88 3.16
C ILE A 11 -22.52 28.30 3.17
N LEU A 12 -22.16 29.33 3.96
CA LEU A 12 -20.78 29.79 4.11
C LEU A 12 -20.01 29.12 5.28
N THR A 13 -20.66 28.29 6.10
CA THR A 13 -20.03 27.64 7.27
C THR A 13 -19.60 26.19 7.02
N GLY A 14 -19.94 25.57 5.89
CA GLY A 14 -19.56 24.19 5.56
C GLY A 14 -18.03 23.99 5.46
N SER A 15 -17.31 25.00 4.96
CA SER A 15 -15.84 25.01 4.93
C SER A 15 -15.21 25.27 6.31
N GLY A 16 -15.99 25.77 7.27
CA GLY A 16 -15.53 26.14 8.60
C GLY A 16 -15.25 24.91 9.48
N CYS A 17 -16.14 23.91 9.46
CA CYS A 17 -15.98 22.73 10.33
C CYS A 17 -14.73 21.91 10.00
N TYR A 18 -14.34 21.79 8.72
CA TYR A 18 -13.11 21.09 8.35
C TYR A 18 -11.85 21.86 8.79
N LYS A 19 -11.87 23.18 8.89
CA LYS A 19 -10.71 23.94 9.42
C LYS A 19 -10.65 23.95 10.95
N ILE A 20 -11.79 23.82 11.63
CA ILE A 20 -11.89 23.95 13.09
C ILE A 20 -11.70 22.61 13.82
N LEU A 21 -12.21 21.51 13.26
CA LEU A 21 -12.10 20.21 13.93
C LEU A 21 -10.66 19.66 13.87
N PRO A 22 -10.17 18.92 14.87
CA PRO A 22 -8.93 18.16 14.74
C PRO A 22 -9.10 16.99 13.76
N SER A 23 -7.99 16.38 13.36
CA SER A 23 -7.99 15.08 12.67
C SER A 23 -8.26 13.96 13.68
N GLU A 24 -9.03 12.96 13.27
CA GLU A 24 -9.52 11.85 14.11
C GLU A 24 -9.28 10.49 13.42
N GLY A 25 -8.05 10.27 12.95
CA GLY A 25 -7.61 9.01 12.33
C GLY A 25 -7.54 7.84 13.29
N GLY A 26 -7.47 6.62 12.76
CA GLY A 26 -7.41 5.40 13.58
C GLY A 26 -6.10 5.26 14.35
N GLY A 27 -4.97 5.72 13.78
CA GLY A 27 -3.66 5.73 14.44
C GLY A 27 -3.48 6.87 15.45
N GLN A 28 -4.33 7.90 15.43
CA GLN A 28 -4.30 9.01 16.40
C GLN A 28 -4.97 8.56 17.70
N THR A 29 -4.18 7.91 18.55
CA THR A 29 -4.61 7.36 19.84
C THR A 29 -3.43 7.33 20.80
N ASP A 30 -3.71 7.37 22.10
CA ASP A 30 -2.72 7.23 23.17
C ASP A 30 -2.85 5.83 23.80
N ILE A 31 -2.11 4.85 23.28
CA ILE A 31 -2.12 3.48 23.79
C ILE A 31 -1.22 3.40 25.02
N LYS A 32 -1.81 2.97 26.14
CA LYS A 32 -1.11 2.87 27.43
C LYS A 32 -0.47 1.50 27.70
N SER A 33 -0.73 0.51 26.86
CA SER A 33 -0.25 -0.88 27.04
C SER A 33 0.61 -1.31 25.85
N GLU A 34 1.81 -1.80 26.13
CA GLU A 34 2.68 -2.41 25.12
C GLU A 34 2.25 -3.85 24.75
N ALA A 35 1.44 -4.50 25.60
CA ALA A 35 0.94 -5.85 25.34
C ALA A 35 -0.37 -5.81 24.54
N ARG A 36 -0.39 -6.52 23.40
CA ARG A 36 -1.59 -6.67 22.56
C ARG A 36 -2.58 -7.65 23.21
N ASN A 37 -3.81 -7.19 23.46
CA ASN A 37 -4.93 -8.08 23.75
C ASN A 37 -5.39 -8.75 22.44
N ILE A 38 -5.69 -10.06 22.49
CA ILE A 38 -6.10 -10.84 21.31
C ILE A 38 -7.40 -11.57 21.65
N ASN A 39 -8.46 -11.24 20.92
CA ASN A 39 -9.77 -11.81 21.11
C ASN A 39 -10.50 -11.90 19.75
N PRO A 40 -10.53 -13.09 19.11
CA PRO A 40 -11.20 -13.27 17.82
C PRO A 40 -12.69 -12.93 17.85
N SER A 41 -13.34 -13.03 19.01
CA SER A 41 -14.77 -12.71 19.16
C SER A 41 -15.08 -11.22 19.02
N ASP A 42 -14.08 -10.34 19.05
CA ASP A 42 -14.26 -8.90 18.80
C ASP A 42 -14.32 -8.57 17.30
N ILE A 43 -14.03 -9.55 16.42
CA ILE A 43 -14.13 -9.40 14.97
C ILE A 43 -15.57 -9.70 14.54
N ALA A 44 -16.21 -8.74 13.89
CA ALA A 44 -17.47 -8.92 13.21
C ALA A 44 -17.23 -9.59 11.85
N LEU A 45 -17.97 -10.67 11.60
CA LEU A 45 -17.94 -11.45 10.37
C LEU A 45 -19.38 -11.72 9.90
N PRO A 46 -19.60 -12.05 8.62
CA PRO A 46 -20.87 -12.57 8.15
C PRO A 46 -21.30 -13.82 8.92
N GLU A 47 -22.61 -14.05 8.98
CA GLU A 47 -23.16 -15.25 9.59
C GLU A 47 -22.53 -16.52 9.00
N GLY A 48 -22.22 -17.48 9.89
CA GLY A 48 -21.57 -18.74 9.53
C GLY A 48 -20.05 -18.68 9.42
N TYR A 49 -19.40 -17.54 9.67
CA TYR A 49 -17.93 -17.46 9.71
C TYR A 49 -17.40 -17.29 11.14
N ILE A 50 -16.21 -17.83 11.39
CA ILE A 50 -15.48 -17.70 12.65
C ILE A 50 -14.05 -17.22 12.42
N ALA A 51 -13.50 -16.51 13.39
CA ALA A 51 -12.10 -16.11 13.42
C ALA A 51 -11.33 -16.90 14.49
N GLU A 52 -10.08 -17.24 14.19
CA GLU A 52 -9.13 -17.86 15.09
C GLU A 52 -7.79 -17.13 15.00
N ALA A 53 -7.11 -16.89 16.13
CA ALA A 53 -5.73 -16.41 16.12
C ALA A 53 -4.80 -17.62 16.05
N ILE A 54 -4.04 -17.76 14.96
CA ILE A 54 -3.19 -18.93 14.73
C ILE A 54 -1.70 -18.67 15.01
N ALA A 55 -1.27 -17.41 15.01
CA ALA A 55 0.06 -16.99 15.44
C ALA A 55 -0.01 -15.54 15.93
N SER A 56 0.78 -15.21 16.95
CA SER A 56 0.84 -13.87 17.54
C SER A 56 2.25 -13.54 18.01
N GLY A 57 2.51 -12.28 18.37
CA GLY A 57 3.83 -11.86 18.81
C GLY A 57 4.79 -11.59 17.65
N LEU A 58 4.26 -11.46 16.43
CA LEU A 58 5.03 -11.17 15.22
C LEU A 58 5.46 -9.70 15.18
N THR A 59 6.60 -9.44 14.57
CA THR A 59 7.15 -8.11 14.36
C THR A 59 6.95 -7.70 12.91
N PHE A 60 6.00 -6.79 12.67
CA PHE A 60 5.71 -6.23 11.34
C PHE A 60 5.44 -7.31 10.28
N PRO A 61 4.53 -8.29 10.53
CA PRO A 61 4.23 -9.29 9.52
C PRO A 61 3.53 -8.64 8.31
N THR A 62 3.93 -9.00 7.09
CA THR A 62 3.44 -8.37 5.84
C THR A 62 2.73 -9.33 4.90
N ALA A 63 3.12 -10.61 4.86
CA ALA A 63 2.48 -11.60 4.02
C ALA A 63 2.66 -13.03 4.55
N VAL A 64 1.84 -13.94 4.03
CA VAL A 64 1.92 -15.38 4.27
C VAL A 64 1.93 -16.15 2.95
N ALA A 65 2.56 -17.31 2.96
CA ALA A 65 2.53 -18.28 1.88
C ALA A 65 2.31 -19.69 2.43
N PHE A 66 1.87 -20.59 1.56
CA PHE A 66 1.73 -22.01 1.85
C PHE A 66 2.64 -22.79 0.92
N ASP A 67 3.35 -23.76 1.46
CA ASP A 67 4.08 -24.70 0.63
C ASP A 67 3.15 -25.76 -0.01
N GLU A 68 3.73 -26.67 -0.77
CA GLU A 68 3.02 -27.75 -1.46
C GLU A 68 2.36 -28.77 -0.52
N GLN A 69 2.72 -28.81 0.76
CA GLN A 69 2.04 -29.60 1.79
C GLN A 69 0.96 -28.80 2.55
N GLY A 70 0.79 -27.51 2.24
CA GLY A 70 -0.12 -26.62 2.97
C GLY A 70 0.45 -26.11 4.30
N GLN A 71 1.76 -26.25 4.53
CA GLN A 71 2.42 -25.67 5.69
C GLN A 71 2.47 -24.14 5.55
N LEU A 72 2.03 -23.44 6.59
CA LEU A 72 2.00 -21.98 6.64
C LEU A 72 3.38 -21.38 6.93
N TYR A 73 3.72 -20.33 6.19
CA TYR A 73 4.87 -19.47 6.40
C TYR A 73 4.44 -18.00 6.46
N VAL A 74 5.13 -17.20 7.24
CA VAL A 74 4.92 -15.75 7.39
C VAL A 74 6.24 -15.02 7.22
N ILE A 75 6.21 -13.84 6.61
CA ILE A 75 7.36 -12.93 6.59
C ILE A 75 7.20 -11.80 7.61
N GLU A 76 8.26 -11.50 8.34
CA GLU A 76 8.45 -10.27 9.11
C GLU A 76 9.20 -9.26 8.25
N ALA A 77 8.70 -8.03 8.14
CA ALA A 77 9.16 -7.07 7.13
C ALA A 77 10.60 -6.60 7.31
N GLY A 78 11.15 -6.58 8.53
CA GLY A 78 12.46 -5.97 8.77
C GLY A 78 12.50 -4.43 8.62
N TYR A 79 11.37 -3.79 8.33
CA TYR A 79 11.24 -2.34 8.29
C TYR A 79 9.81 -1.91 8.61
N SER A 80 9.67 -0.75 9.24
CA SER A 80 8.41 -0.01 9.31
C SER A 80 8.68 1.48 9.20
N TYR A 81 7.67 2.23 8.75
CA TYR A 81 7.64 3.69 8.92
C TYR A 81 7.90 4.07 10.39
N GLY A 82 8.48 5.25 10.61
CA GLY A 82 9.14 5.62 11.87
C GLY A 82 10.64 5.29 11.91
N GLU A 83 11.22 4.91 10.76
CA GLU A 83 12.65 4.57 10.60
C GLU A 83 13.11 3.40 11.49
N VAL A 84 12.24 2.41 11.71
CA VAL A 84 12.59 1.19 12.45
C VAL A 84 13.18 0.17 11.49
N PHE A 85 14.49 -0.07 11.56
CA PHE A 85 15.22 -1.03 10.73
C PHE A 85 15.62 -2.28 11.52
N LEU A 86 15.17 -3.43 11.06
CA LEU A 86 15.44 -4.76 11.63
C LEU A 86 15.88 -5.72 10.53
N GLU A 87 16.24 -6.94 10.92
CA GLU A 87 16.46 -8.02 9.95
C GLU A 87 15.10 -8.65 9.61
N PRO A 88 14.72 -8.71 8.32
CA PRO A 88 13.52 -9.40 7.90
C PRO A 88 13.70 -10.92 8.06
N LYS A 89 12.58 -11.63 8.21
CA LYS A 89 12.61 -13.08 8.43
C LYS A 89 11.52 -13.79 7.66
N LEU A 90 11.84 -14.99 7.20
CA LEU A 90 10.86 -15.99 6.78
C LEU A 90 10.70 -16.99 7.93
N LEU A 91 9.48 -17.14 8.43
CA LEU A 91 9.15 -17.97 9.57
C LEU A 91 8.16 -19.06 9.17
N ARG A 92 8.40 -20.30 9.57
CA ARG A 92 7.41 -21.38 9.52
C ARG A 92 6.52 -21.30 10.77
N VAL A 93 5.21 -21.43 10.57
CA VAL A 93 4.20 -21.41 11.65
C VAL A 93 3.67 -22.83 11.88
N SER A 94 4.00 -23.45 13.01
CA SER A 94 3.44 -24.77 13.34
C SER A 94 1.95 -24.72 13.66
N GLU A 95 1.30 -25.88 13.76
CA GLU A 95 -0.13 -25.99 14.09
C GLU A 95 -0.52 -25.35 15.43
N ASN A 96 0.39 -25.34 16.40
CA ASN A 96 0.20 -24.67 17.69
C ASN A 96 0.67 -23.21 17.72
N GLY A 97 1.01 -22.63 16.56
CA GLY A 97 1.41 -21.23 16.42
C GLY A 97 2.86 -20.91 16.77
N ASN A 98 3.70 -21.92 17.04
CA ASN A 98 5.13 -21.69 17.27
C ASN A 98 5.84 -21.28 15.97
N LEU A 99 6.81 -20.37 16.11
CA LEU A 99 7.56 -19.80 15.00
C LEU A 99 8.94 -20.44 14.92
N THR A 100 9.31 -20.94 13.73
CA THR A 100 10.68 -21.38 13.42
C THR A 100 11.26 -20.49 12.33
N THR A 101 12.39 -19.85 12.58
CA THR A 101 13.10 -19.08 11.55
C THR A 101 13.67 -20.02 10.51
N ILE A 102 13.33 -19.78 9.24
CA ILE A 102 13.85 -20.50 8.08
C ILE A 102 14.96 -19.70 7.43
N ALA A 103 14.75 -18.40 7.24
CA ALA A 103 15.75 -17.50 6.67
C ALA A 103 15.67 -16.12 7.34
N THR A 104 16.81 -15.44 7.35
CA THR A 104 16.96 -14.04 7.79
C THR A 104 17.59 -13.27 6.64
N GLY A 105 17.00 -12.12 6.27
CA GLY A 105 17.55 -11.25 5.24
C GLY A 105 18.46 -10.16 5.80
N GLU A 106 19.01 -9.34 4.91
CA GLU A 106 19.80 -8.16 5.28
C GLU A 106 18.90 -7.04 5.85
N LYS A 107 19.47 -6.08 6.57
CA LYS A 107 18.77 -4.88 7.05
C LYS A 107 18.48 -3.89 5.90
N ASN A 108 17.72 -4.35 4.91
CA ASN A 108 17.33 -3.63 3.70
C ASN A 108 15.81 -3.79 3.42
N GLY A 109 15.02 -4.04 4.46
CA GLY A 109 13.58 -4.18 4.35
C GLY A 109 12.86 -2.96 3.74
N PRO A 110 11.54 -3.05 3.54
CA PRO A 110 10.68 -4.13 4.02
C PRO A 110 10.65 -5.35 3.11
N TRP A 111 10.60 -6.58 3.64
CA TRP A 111 10.01 -7.69 2.89
C TRP A 111 8.50 -7.49 2.83
N THR A 112 7.96 -7.21 1.65
CA THR A 112 6.57 -6.73 1.47
C THR A 112 5.59 -7.83 1.09
N GLY A 113 6.07 -8.90 0.44
CA GLY A 113 5.25 -10.05 0.08
C GLY A 113 6.07 -11.30 -0.14
N VAL A 114 5.38 -12.45 -0.08
CA VAL A 114 5.96 -13.76 -0.30
C VAL A 114 5.00 -14.64 -1.10
N THR A 115 5.53 -15.41 -2.03
CA THR A 115 4.81 -16.48 -2.71
C THR A 115 5.65 -17.74 -2.74
N TYR A 116 5.01 -18.91 -2.77
CA TYR A 116 5.68 -20.19 -2.88
C TYR A 116 5.41 -20.78 -4.26
N HIS A 117 6.46 -21.23 -4.94
CA HIS A 117 6.38 -21.85 -6.24
C HIS A 117 7.59 -22.75 -6.49
N ASP A 118 7.35 -23.96 -7.00
CA ASP A 118 8.36 -24.93 -7.43
C ASP A 118 9.54 -25.08 -6.47
N GLY A 119 9.24 -25.44 -5.22
CA GLY A 119 10.28 -25.71 -4.21
C GLY A 119 10.77 -24.48 -3.43
N ASN A 120 10.43 -23.27 -3.89
CA ASN A 120 11.05 -22.03 -3.43
C ASN A 120 10.03 -20.97 -2.98
N PHE A 121 10.45 -20.14 -2.03
CA PHE A 121 9.81 -18.89 -1.69
C PHE A 121 10.40 -17.76 -2.52
N TYR A 122 9.55 -16.89 -3.05
CA TYR A 122 9.97 -15.66 -3.72
C TYR A 122 9.48 -14.46 -2.93
N ILE A 123 10.37 -13.51 -2.67
CA ILE A 123 10.13 -12.38 -1.78
C ILE A 123 10.48 -11.07 -2.49
N ALA A 124 9.61 -10.07 -2.36
CA ALA A 124 9.93 -8.70 -2.72
C ALA A 124 10.55 -7.99 -1.52
N GLU A 125 11.78 -7.50 -1.69
CA GLU A 125 12.47 -6.65 -0.73
C GLU A 125 12.38 -5.20 -1.20
N GLY A 126 11.79 -4.36 -0.37
CA GLY A 126 11.49 -2.97 -0.64
C GLY A 126 12.72 -2.06 -0.69
N GLY A 127 13.81 -2.44 -0.02
CA GLY A 127 15.11 -1.87 -0.32
C GLY A 127 15.38 -0.46 0.19
N GLN A 128 14.91 -0.12 1.39
CA GLN A 128 15.00 1.25 1.92
C GLN A 128 16.44 1.78 2.09
N MET A 129 17.44 0.89 2.15
CA MET A 129 18.83 1.25 2.36
C MET A 129 19.63 1.24 1.06
N THR A 130 19.51 0.21 0.23
CA THR A 130 20.39 -0.01 -0.92
C THR A 130 19.65 -0.30 -2.23
N GLY A 131 18.33 -0.11 -2.28
CA GLY A 131 17.51 -0.44 -3.44
C GLY A 131 16.82 -1.79 -3.29
N GLY A 132 15.70 -1.95 -4.02
CA GLY A 132 14.85 -3.14 -3.91
C GLY A 132 15.46 -4.36 -4.57
N LYS A 133 15.03 -5.53 -4.11
CA LYS A 133 15.46 -6.84 -4.62
C LYS A 133 14.28 -7.78 -4.81
N LEU A 134 14.46 -8.76 -5.68
CA LEU A 134 13.64 -9.98 -5.70
C LEU A 134 14.51 -11.13 -5.20
N LEU A 135 14.07 -11.82 -4.16
CA LEU A 135 14.83 -12.90 -3.52
C LEU A 135 14.16 -14.24 -3.81
N ARG A 136 14.98 -15.29 -3.96
CA ARG A 136 14.58 -16.70 -4.00
C ARG A 136 15.15 -17.40 -2.78
N ILE A 137 14.30 -17.98 -1.95
CA ILE A 137 14.68 -18.68 -0.73
C ILE A 137 14.22 -20.13 -0.82
N SER A 138 15.14 -21.08 -0.72
CA SER A 138 14.82 -22.51 -0.66
C SER A 138 14.26 -22.91 0.70
N LYS A 139 13.63 -24.08 0.79
CA LYS A 139 13.06 -24.60 2.05
C LYS A 139 14.06 -24.78 3.18
N ASP A 140 15.35 -24.96 2.87
CA ASP A 140 16.43 -25.06 3.86
C ASP A 140 16.94 -23.70 4.35
N GLY A 141 16.42 -22.59 3.81
CA GLY A 141 16.78 -21.24 4.20
C GLY A 141 17.85 -20.57 3.34
N THR A 142 18.35 -21.22 2.28
CA THR A 142 19.35 -20.60 1.39
C THR A 142 18.73 -19.44 0.61
N VAL A 143 19.27 -18.23 0.81
CA VAL A 143 18.79 -16.99 0.15
C VAL A 143 19.64 -16.69 -1.08
N ASN A 144 18.98 -16.51 -2.22
CA ASN A 144 19.59 -16.10 -3.48
C ASN A 144 18.91 -14.83 -4.00
N THR A 145 19.70 -13.87 -4.48
CA THR A 145 19.17 -12.66 -5.13
C THR A 145 18.90 -12.94 -6.60
N LEU A 146 17.66 -12.76 -7.06
CA LEU A 146 17.29 -12.88 -8.48
C LEU A 146 17.45 -11.56 -9.22
N ILE A 147 17.09 -10.46 -8.56
CA ILE A 147 17.19 -9.09 -9.07
C ILE A 147 17.61 -8.19 -7.92
N GLU A 148 18.42 -7.18 -8.25
CA GLU A 148 18.82 -6.10 -7.34
C GLU A 148 18.70 -4.73 -8.03
N ASN A 149 18.94 -3.66 -7.27
CA ASN A 149 18.93 -2.29 -7.74
C ASN A 149 17.56 -1.83 -8.30
N LEU A 150 16.45 -2.35 -7.76
CA LEU A 150 15.12 -1.85 -8.10
C LEU A 150 14.91 -0.45 -7.50
N PRO A 151 14.34 0.52 -8.24
CA PRO A 151 14.20 1.91 -7.81
C PRO A 151 13.02 2.10 -6.84
N SER A 152 13.16 1.58 -5.62
CA SER A 152 12.12 1.58 -4.58
C SER A 152 12.58 2.15 -3.23
N MET A 153 13.59 3.03 -3.26
CA MET A 153 14.17 3.66 -2.07
C MET A 153 13.34 4.83 -1.52
N GLY A 154 12.23 5.20 -2.17
CA GLY A 154 11.43 6.36 -1.83
C GLY A 154 10.24 6.05 -0.92
N ASP A 155 9.13 6.75 -1.14
CA ASP A 155 7.89 6.63 -0.36
C ASP A 155 7.29 5.22 -0.41
N HIS A 156 7.43 4.53 -1.56
CA HIS A 156 6.80 3.26 -1.83
C HIS A 156 7.81 2.20 -2.30
N HIS A 157 7.49 0.95 -1.97
CA HIS A 157 8.42 -0.17 -2.03
C HIS A 157 8.26 -1.03 -3.29
N THR A 158 9.17 -1.98 -3.47
CA THR A 158 8.92 -3.16 -4.30
C THR A 158 7.89 -4.04 -3.59
N ASN A 159 6.85 -4.51 -4.29
CA ASN A 159 5.70 -5.23 -3.75
C ASN A 159 5.42 -6.55 -4.48
N GLY A 160 4.68 -7.46 -3.85
CA GLY A 160 4.48 -8.83 -4.35
C GLY A 160 5.60 -9.77 -3.86
N PRO A 161 6.06 -10.76 -4.64
CA PRO A 161 5.57 -11.17 -5.96
C PRO A 161 4.33 -12.09 -5.89
N VAL A 162 3.68 -12.28 -7.03
CA VAL A 162 2.73 -13.38 -7.27
C VAL A 162 3.11 -14.16 -8.52
N VAL A 163 2.74 -15.44 -8.56
CA VAL A 163 2.97 -16.29 -9.74
C VAL A 163 1.77 -16.20 -10.68
N GLY A 164 2.04 -15.90 -11.95
CA GLY A 164 1.04 -15.87 -13.01
C GLY A 164 0.68 -17.26 -13.54
N PRO A 165 -0.43 -17.37 -14.29
CA PRO A 165 -0.81 -18.62 -14.96
C PRO A 165 0.21 -19.08 -16.02
N ASP A 166 1.12 -18.18 -16.43
CA ASP A 166 2.25 -18.46 -17.32
C ASP A 166 3.52 -18.90 -16.57
N GLY A 167 3.46 -19.07 -15.25
CA GLY A 167 4.59 -19.46 -14.40
C GLY A 167 5.59 -18.33 -14.13
N GLN A 168 5.32 -17.09 -14.58
CA GLN A 168 6.21 -15.95 -14.33
C GLN A 168 5.90 -15.29 -12.99
N LEU A 169 6.91 -14.63 -12.40
CA LEU A 169 6.76 -13.81 -11.20
C LEU A 169 6.35 -12.40 -11.61
N TYR A 170 5.25 -11.92 -11.05
CA TYR A 170 4.75 -10.55 -11.22
C TYR A 170 4.95 -9.77 -9.93
N PHE A 171 5.48 -8.56 -10.02
CA PHE A 171 5.78 -7.72 -8.87
C PHE A 171 5.56 -6.23 -9.19
N GLY A 172 5.24 -5.46 -8.16
CA GLY A 172 5.05 -4.02 -8.24
C GLY A 172 6.31 -3.26 -7.85
N ILE A 173 6.52 -2.08 -8.43
CA ILE A 173 7.48 -1.08 -7.98
C ILE A 173 6.71 0.21 -7.73
N GLY A 174 6.67 0.66 -6.49
CA GLY A 174 6.04 1.91 -6.11
C GLY A 174 6.80 3.16 -6.59
N THR A 175 6.16 4.32 -6.49
CA THR A 175 6.76 5.61 -6.81
C THR A 175 7.67 6.09 -5.69
N ALA A 176 8.73 6.82 -6.06
CA ALA A 176 9.61 7.50 -5.12
C ALA A 176 8.86 8.59 -4.34
N THR A 177 7.90 9.26 -4.97
CA THR A 177 7.20 10.42 -4.40
C THR A 177 5.69 10.20 -4.30
N ASN A 178 5.03 11.05 -3.51
CA ASN A 178 3.57 11.13 -3.44
C ASN A 178 2.94 11.42 -4.80
N SER A 179 3.49 12.39 -5.54
CA SER A 179 2.77 13.10 -6.61
C SER A 179 3.66 13.62 -7.75
N GLY A 180 4.82 13.00 -7.96
CA GLY A 180 5.72 13.21 -9.10
C GLY A 180 6.80 14.27 -8.90
N VAL A 181 6.92 14.84 -7.70
CA VAL A 181 7.84 15.94 -7.38
C VAL A 181 8.48 15.68 -6.02
N VAL A 182 9.81 15.67 -5.97
CA VAL A 182 10.55 15.50 -4.71
C VAL A 182 10.41 16.76 -3.85
N GLY A 183 10.08 16.59 -2.57
CA GLY A 183 9.73 17.70 -1.69
C GLY A 183 9.88 17.46 -0.18
N PRO A 184 9.33 18.38 0.65
CA PRO A 184 9.48 18.35 2.11
C PRO A 184 8.94 17.11 2.80
N ASP A 185 7.90 16.49 2.25
CA ASP A 185 7.35 15.24 2.75
C ASP A 185 8.36 14.10 2.63
N ASN A 186 9.06 14.00 1.50
CA ASN A 186 10.09 12.97 1.29
C ASN A 186 11.27 13.11 2.26
N TYR A 187 11.63 14.35 2.63
CA TYR A 187 12.60 14.62 3.70
C TYR A 187 12.07 14.18 5.08
N LYS A 188 10.79 14.44 5.37
CA LYS A 188 10.15 14.03 6.63
C LYS A 188 10.05 12.51 6.77
N PHE A 189 9.79 11.78 5.68
CA PHE A 189 9.83 10.32 5.64
C PHE A 189 11.26 9.74 5.67
N GLY A 190 12.29 10.58 5.73
CA GLY A 190 13.68 10.19 5.97
C GLY A 190 14.44 9.79 4.72
N TRP A 191 13.80 9.21 3.71
CA TRP A 191 14.52 8.66 2.56
C TRP A 191 15.32 9.69 1.78
N LEU A 192 14.83 10.92 1.63
CA LEU A 192 15.56 11.96 0.90
C LEU A 192 16.87 12.35 1.59
N LYS A 193 16.98 12.14 2.92
CA LYS A 193 18.24 12.32 3.65
C LYS A 193 19.27 11.25 3.26
N ARG A 194 18.82 10.02 3.06
CA ARG A 194 19.66 8.87 2.65
C ARG A 194 20.02 8.93 1.17
N HIS A 195 19.07 9.35 0.34
CA HIS A 195 19.15 9.28 -1.12
C HIS A 195 18.81 10.64 -1.78
N PRO A 196 19.66 11.67 -1.64
CA PRO A 196 19.35 13.05 -2.08
C PRO A 196 19.06 13.22 -3.58
N GLU A 197 19.62 12.33 -4.40
CA GLU A 197 19.48 12.37 -5.87
C GLU A 197 18.34 11.48 -6.38
N PHE A 198 17.71 10.68 -5.51
CA PHE A 198 16.68 9.74 -5.94
C PHE A 198 15.36 10.45 -6.27
N HIS A 199 14.72 10.00 -7.35
CA HIS A 199 13.48 10.55 -7.90
C HIS A 199 12.77 9.49 -8.73
N ASP A 200 11.52 9.75 -9.09
CA ASP A 200 10.73 8.85 -9.94
C ASP A 200 11.37 8.66 -11.31
N ILE A 201 11.30 7.43 -11.83
CA ILE A 201 11.81 7.05 -13.15
C ILE A 201 10.61 6.60 -14.01
N PRO A 202 10.33 7.24 -15.16
CA PRO A 202 9.21 6.83 -16.01
C PRO A 202 9.56 5.56 -16.80
N CYS A 203 8.56 4.76 -17.16
CA CYS A 203 8.77 3.53 -17.94
C CYS A 203 8.94 3.77 -19.45
N GLN A 204 8.58 4.96 -19.91
CA GLN A 204 8.66 5.40 -21.30
C GLN A 204 9.08 6.88 -21.33
N ASP A 205 9.56 7.34 -22.48
CA ASP A 205 9.86 8.76 -22.66
C ASP A 205 8.59 9.59 -22.42
N ILE A 206 8.71 10.62 -21.58
CA ILE A 206 7.62 11.55 -21.27
C ILE A 206 8.06 12.98 -21.57
N THR A 207 7.11 13.81 -22.01
CA THR A 207 7.32 15.24 -22.21
C THR A 207 6.67 16.02 -21.08
N LEU A 208 7.42 16.91 -20.45
CA LEU A 208 6.96 17.68 -19.29
C LEU A 208 6.31 19.00 -19.70
N THR A 209 5.35 19.45 -18.88
CA THR A 209 4.76 20.80 -18.98
C THR A 209 5.72 21.90 -18.52
N GLY A 210 6.79 21.56 -17.81
CA GLY A 210 7.72 22.51 -17.20
C GLY A 210 7.22 23.11 -15.87
N GLN A 211 6.18 22.52 -15.27
CA GLN A 211 5.70 22.92 -13.94
C GLN A 211 6.75 22.60 -12.88
N ASN A 212 7.12 23.60 -12.09
CA ASN A 212 8.11 23.49 -11.02
C ASN A 212 7.54 23.97 -9.68
N TYR A 213 8.07 23.43 -8.60
CA TYR A 213 7.64 23.72 -7.24
C TYR A 213 8.83 24.16 -6.40
N THR A 214 8.66 25.26 -5.66
CA THR A 214 9.70 25.79 -4.77
C THR A 214 9.42 25.39 -3.33
N SER A 215 10.40 24.80 -2.67
CA SER A 215 10.34 24.45 -1.26
C SER A 215 11.68 24.65 -0.58
N GLU A 216 11.68 24.62 0.74
CA GLU A 216 12.88 24.69 1.56
C GLU A 216 12.90 23.48 2.50
N ILE A 217 14.02 22.76 2.50
CA ILE A 217 14.25 21.63 3.39
C ILE A 217 15.66 21.75 3.96
N PRO A 218 15.90 21.31 5.20
CA PRO A 218 17.21 21.42 5.83
C PRO A 218 18.13 20.26 5.40
N LEU A 219 18.41 20.14 4.10
CA LEU A 219 19.42 19.21 3.59
C LEU A 219 20.82 19.80 3.75
N THR A 220 21.79 18.97 4.17
CA THR A 220 23.19 19.40 4.32
C THR A 220 23.83 19.77 2.98
N SER A 221 23.41 19.13 1.89
CA SER A 221 23.93 19.35 0.54
C SER A 221 23.35 20.57 -0.18
N LYS A 222 22.19 21.08 0.24
CA LYS A 222 21.49 22.18 -0.43
C LYS A 222 20.84 23.08 0.62
N SER A 223 21.24 24.36 0.67
CA SER A 223 20.67 25.36 1.58
C SER A 223 19.63 26.26 0.90
N GLY A 224 18.71 26.79 1.68
CA GLY A 224 17.68 27.74 1.22
C GLY A 224 16.62 27.12 0.30
N LYS A 225 15.85 27.99 -0.34
CA LYS A 225 14.77 27.60 -1.26
C LYS A 225 15.33 26.97 -2.53
N GLN A 226 14.81 25.78 -2.84
CA GLN A 226 15.15 25.01 -4.03
C GLN A 226 13.91 24.89 -4.92
N THR A 227 14.11 24.86 -6.23
CA THR A 227 13.03 24.68 -7.21
C THR A 227 13.18 23.31 -7.86
N THR A 228 12.15 22.49 -7.76
CA THR A 228 12.16 21.09 -8.22
C THR A 228 11.08 20.88 -9.29
N GLY A 229 11.46 20.26 -10.39
CA GLY A 229 10.56 19.82 -11.44
C GLY A 229 10.07 18.39 -11.27
N ALA A 230 9.16 17.97 -12.15
CA ALA A 230 8.66 16.60 -12.16
C ALA A 230 9.76 15.60 -12.56
N TYR A 231 9.75 14.39 -11.98
CA TYR A 231 10.72 13.33 -12.29
C TYR A 231 12.17 13.80 -12.24
N SER A 232 12.52 14.62 -11.25
CA SER A 232 13.86 15.20 -11.09
C SER A 232 14.27 15.21 -9.62
N ALA A 233 15.58 15.08 -9.39
CA ALA A 233 16.16 15.21 -8.05
C ALA A 233 15.79 16.56 -7.41
N TYR A 234 15.77 16.59 -6.08
CA TYR A 234 15.40 17.80 -5.33
C TYR A 234 16.27 19.00 -5.73
N GLY A 235 15.66 20.14 -6.08
CA GLY A 235 16.37 21.35 -6.50
C GLY A 235 16.82 21.36 -7.96
N THR A 236 16.39 20.39 -8.76
CA THR A 236 16.57 20.40 -10.20
C THR A 236 15.27 20.85 -10.88
N PRO A 237 15.22 22.07 -11.45
CA PRO A 237 14.06 22.52 -12.21
C PRO A 237 14.00 21.84 -13.58
N THR A 238 12.78 21.75 -14.12
CA THR A 238 12.50 21.26 -15.47
C THR A 238 11.96 22.37 -16.36
N THR A 239 12.05 22.21 -17.68
CA THR A 239 11.55 23.19 -18.65
C THR A 239 10.38 22.65 -19.46
N GLN A 240 9.58 23.55 -20.04
CA GLN A 240 8.47 23.17 -20.91
C GLN A 240 9.00 22.42 -22.14
N GLY A 241 8.41 21.25 -22.43
CA GLY A 241 8.82 20.42 -23.55
C GLY A 241 10.06 19.56 -23.27
N GLN A 242 10.65 19.64 -22.08
CA GLN A 242 11.73 18.75 -21.69
C GLN A 242 11.27 17.28 -21.74
N VAL A 243 12.09 16.44 -22.37
CA VAL A 243 11.87 14.98 -22.41
C VAL A 243 12.66 14.33 -21.29
N ILE A 244 11.97 13.57 -20.43
CA ILE A 244 12.60 12.66 -19.48
C ILE A 244 12.62 11.27 -20.11
N LYS A 245 13.80 10.66 -20.16
CA LYS A 245 13.98 9.33 -20.76
C LYS A 245 13.40 8.25 -19.87
N GLY A 246 12.66 7.33 -20.49
CA GLY A 246 12.16 6.15 -19.80
C GLY A 246 13.21 5.06 -19.66
N SER A 247 13.06 4.21 -18.65
CA SER A 247 13.89 3.00 -18.48
C SER A 247 13.13 1.86 -17.80
N ILE A 248 13.71 0.65 -17.83
CA ILE A 248 13.26 -0.50 -17.04
C ILE A 248 14.47 -0.96 -16.22
N PRO A 249 14.34 -1.16 -14.89
CA PRO A 249 13.13 -0.94 -14.08
C PRO A 249 12.75 0.54 -13.94
N CYS A 250 11.47 0.80 -13.68
CA CYS A 250 10.88 2.13 -13.52
C CYS A 250 9.95 2.19 -12.30
N SER A 251 9.60 3.39 -11.88
CA SER A 251 8.68 3.69 -10.79
C SER A 251 7.21 3.53 -11.21
N GLY A 252 6.35 3.20 -10.25
CA GLY A 252 4.89 3.15 -10.46
C GLY A 252 4.46 2.09 -11.47
N ALA A 253 5.08 0.91 -11.41
CA ALA A 253 4.98 -0.12 -12.45
C ALA A 253 4.66 -1.50 -11.89
N VAL A 254 4.10 -2.34 -12.75
CA VAL A 254 4.08 -3.80 -12.57
C VAL A 254 4.99 -4.41 -13.63
N LEU A 255 5.96 -5.20 -13.17
CA LEU A 255 6.90 -5.93 -14.00
C LEU A 255 6.68 -7.43 -13.83
N LYS A 256 7.21 -8.20 -14.76
CA LYS A 256 7.30 -9.66 -14.65
C LYS A 256 8.69 -10.18 -15.03
N ILE A 257 9.05 -11.34 -14.48
CA ILE A 257 10.33 -12.03 -14.72
C ILE A 257 10.13 -13.54 -14.61
N SER A 258 11.02 -14.32 -15.23
CA SER A 258 11.11 -15.77 -14.96
C SER A 258 11.53 -16.04 -13.51
N PRO A 259 11.03 -17.12 -12.87
CA PRO A 259 11.50 -17.56 -11.55
C PRO A 259 13.01 -17.92 -11.51
N GLU A 260 13.61 -18.19 -12.67
CA GLU A 260 15.05 -18.41 -12.83
C GLU A 260 15.86 -17.11 -13.04
N GLY A 261 15.20 -15.95 -13.03
CA GLY A 261 15.81 -14.66 -13.31
C GLY A 261 15.85 -14.31 -14.79
N GLY A 262 16.72 -13.38 -15.18
CA GLY A 262 16.83 -12.87 -16.55
C GLY A 262 16.21 -11.48 -16.73
N ASN A 263 15.72 -11.19 -17.93
CA ASN A 263 15.23 -9.85 -18.26
C ASN A 263 13.82 -9.61 -17.69
N MET A 264 13.64 -8.44 -17.12
CA MET A 264 12.32 -7.95 -16.70
C MET A 264 11.51 -7.48 -17.91
N GLU A 265 10.22 -7.77 -17.90
CA GLU A 265 9.25 -7.25 -18.87
C GLU A 265 8.26 -6.32 -18.18
N LEU A 266 8.02 -5.16 -18.80
CA LEU A 266 6.98 -4.24 -18.35
C LEU A 266 5.60 -4.85 -18.60
N VAL A 267 4.76 -4.94 -17.58
CA VAL A 267 3.35 -5.34 -17.71
C VAL A 267 2.48 -4.11 -17.85
N ALA A 268 2.57 -3.17 -16.92
CA ALA A 268 1.77 -1.94 -16.89
C ALA A 268 2.46 -0.88 -16.03
N TRP A 269 2.09 0.39 -16.19
CA TRP A 269 2.70 1.48 -15.41
C TRP A 269 1.75 2.65 -15.17
N GLY A 270 2.21 3.70 -14.48
CA GLY A 270 1.36 4.82 -14.08
C GLY A 270 0.46 4.49 -12.89
N PHE A 271 0.88 3.55 -12.05
CA PHE A 271 0.37 3.36 -10.70
C PHE A 271 1.14 4.26 -9.73
N ARG A 272 0.62 4.48 -8.53
CA ARG A 272 1.38 5.15 -7.47
C ARG A 272 2.11 4.13 -6.60
N ASN A 273 1.35 3.22 -6.00
CA ASN A 273 1.86 2.14 -5.18
C ASN A 273 1.08 0.87 -5.49
N PRO A 274 1.44 0.12 -6.56
CA PRO A 274 0.83 -1.16 -6.87
C PRO A 274 1.24 -2.18 -5.78
N PHE A 275 0.50 -2.20 -4.68
CA PHE A 275 0.84 -2.91 -3.46
C PHE A 275 0.42 -4.38 -3.53
N GLY A 276 -0.87 -4.63 -3.69
CA GLY A 276 -1.40 -5.98 -3.80
C GLY A 276 -1.51 -6.38 -5.26
N LEU A 277 -1.04 -7.59 -5.58
CA LEU A 277 -1.21 -8.21 -6.88
C LEU A 277 -1.90 -9.56 -6.66
N ALA A 278 -2.87 -9.90 -7.49
CA ALA A 278 -3.48 -11.23 -7.48
C ALA A 278 -4.09 -11.57 -8.84
N PHE A 279 -3.95 -12.83 -9.24
CA PHE A 279 -4.68 -13.37 -10.38
C PHE A 279 -6.06 -13.87 -9.94
N SER A 280 -7.10 -13.38 -10.61
CA SER A 280 -8.45 -13.89 -10.45
C SER A 280 -8.55 -15.35 -10.93
N PRO A 281 -9.62 -16.09 -10.57
CA PRO A 281 -9.82 -17.45 -11.08
C PRO A 281 -9.89 -17.54 -12.61
N LYS A 282 -10.17 -16.42 -13.29
CA LYS A 282 -10.19 -16.30 -14.76
C LYS A 282 -8.83 -15.93 -15.36
N GLY A 283 -7.75 -15.97 -14.57
CA GLY A 283 -6.38 -15.65 -15.01
C GLY A 283 -6.16 -14.17 -15.34
N LYS A 284 -6.96 -13.25 -14.78
CA LYS A 284 -6.77 -11.81 -14.97
C LYS A 284 -6.00 -11.23 -13.79
N LEU A 285 -4.96 -10.44 -14.06
CA LEU A 285 -4.19 -9.75 -13.03
C LEU A 285 -4.98 -8.54 -12.52
N PHE A 286 -5.16 -8.48 -11.21
CA PHE A 286 -5.67 -7.32 -10.50
C PHE A 286 -4.58 -6.70 -9.64
N VAL A 287 -4.65 -5.38 -9.48
CA VAL A 287 -3.70 -4.57 -8.70
C VAL A 287 -4.46 -3.64 -7.77
N SER A 288 -4.20 -3.72 -6.46
CA SER A 288 -4.62 -2.69 -5.51
C SER A 288 -3.54 -1.60 -5.47
N ASP A 289 -3.95 -0.35 -5.64
CA ASP A 289 -3.06 0.79 -5.78
C ASP A 289 -3.41 1.87 -4.75
N ASN A 290 -2.47 2.22 -3.88
CA ASN A 290 -2.69 3.30 -2.90
C ASN A 290 -2.58 4.66 -3.59
N ALA A 291 -3.64 5.45 -3.51
CA ALA A 291 -3.72 6.73 -4.21
C ALA A 291 -3.01 7.87 -3.45
N PHE A 292 -3.21 9.11 -3.90
CA PHE A 292 -2.44 10.26 -3.46
C PHE A 292 -2.81 10.74 -2.05
N ASP A 293 -1.86 11.44 -1.44
CA ASP A 293 -2.01 12.05 -0.14
C ASP A 293 -2.03 13.59 -0.22
N VAL A 294 -2.56 14.23 0.83
CA VAL A 294 -2.61 15.69 0.98
C VAL A 294 -1.30 16.21 1.59
N ARG A 295 -0.18 15.93 0.90
CA ARG A 295 1.18 16.26 1.39
C ARG A 295 2.14 16.59 0.25
N GLY A 296 3.29 17.14 0.64
CA GLY A 296 4.42 17.43 -0.25
C GLY A 296 4.23 18.70 -1.06
N SER A 297 5.05 18.85 -2.10
CA SER A 297 5.07 20.05 -2.95
C SER A 297 3.86 20.15 -3.88
N ARG A 298 3.20 19.02 -4.18
CA ARG A 298 2.02 18.93 -5.05
C ARG A 298 0.93 18.09 -4.37
N PRO A 299 0.32 18.58 -3.28
CA PRO A 299 -0.68 17.84 -2.51
C PRO A 299 -1.95 17.59 -3.35
N ILE A 300 -2.56 16.41 -3.17
CA ILE A 300 -3.75 16.00 -3.94
C ILE A 300 -4.81 15.52 -2.95
N TRP A 301 -6.03 16.05 -3.09
CA TRP A 301 -7.11 15.81 -2.14
C TRP A 301 -8.18 14.87 -2.66
N GLY A 302 -8.72 14.04 -1.75
CA GLY A 302 -9.97 13.29 -1.98
C GLY A 302 -9.84 12.09 -2.91
N THR A 303 -8.64 11.50 -3.03
CA THR A 303 -8.43 10.33 -3.88
C THR A 303 -8.62 9.04 -3.08
N GLY A 304 -9.55 8.19 -3.53
CA GLY A 304 -9.71 6.83 -3.02
C GLY A 304 -8.60 5.92 -3.53
N ASP A 305 -8.32 4.83 -2.81
CA ASP A 305 -7.51 3.75 -3.38
C ASP A 305 -8.27 3.06 -4.53
N TYR A 306 -7.56 2.35 -5.41
CA TYR A 306 -8.18 1.75 -6.58
C TYR A 306 -7.84 0.27 -6.70
N LEU A 307 -8.83 -0.51 -7.12
CA LEU A 307 -8.61 -1.84 -7.66
C LEU A 307 -8.60 -1.74 -9.19
N TRP A 308 -7.49 -2.09 -9.81
CA TRP A 308 -7.32 -2.10 -11.26
C TRP A 308 -7.33 -3.52 -11.79
N LYS A 309 -7.93 -3.72 -12.97
CA LYS A 309 -7.66 -4.89 -13.80
C LYS A 309 -6.49 -4.52 -14.72
N ALA A 310 -5.31 -5.06 -14.45
CA ALA A 310 -4.10 -4.72 -15.18
C ALA A 310 -4.14 -5.27 -16.62
N GLU A 311 -3.61 -4.49 -17.55
CA GLU A 311 -3.61 -4.75 -18.98
C GLU A 311 -2.24 -4.40 -19.55
N GLN A 312 -1.72 -5.27 -20.42
CA GLN A 312 -0.38 -5.16 -20.98
C GLN A 312 -0.13 -3.80 -21.65
N GLY A 313 0.97 -3.15 -21.29
CA GLY A 313 1.45 -1.88 -21.85
C GLY A 313 0.66 -0.64 -21.48
N LYS A 314 -0.42 -0.74 -20.67
CA LYS A 314 -1.27 0.41 -20.34
C LYS A 314 -0.65 1.30 -19.26
N TRP A 315 -0.84 2.62 -19.42
CA TRP A 315 -0.60 3.63 -18.39
C TRP A 315 -1.89 3.92 -17.61
N TYR A 316 -1.79 3.90 -16.28
CA TYR A 316 -2.91 3.98 -15.32
C TYR A 316 -3.14 5.36 -14.71
N GLY A 317 -2.35 6.35 -15.13
CA GLY A 317 -2.69 7.76 -14.94
C GLY A 317 -1.81 8.56 -13.98
N TRP A 318 -1.02 7.91 -13.12
CA TRP A 318 -0.07 8.63 -12.28
C TRP A 318 1.00 9.33 -13.16
N PRO A 319 1.33 10.62 -12.95
CA PRO A 319 0.97 11.44 -11.78
C PRO A 319 -0.16 12.45 -12.04
N ASP A 320 -0.92 12.35 -13.13
CA ASP A 320 -1.86 13.39 -13.59
C ASP A 320 -3.33 13.03 -13.53
N PHE A 321 -3.64 11.80 -13.13
CA PHE A 321 -5.00 11.30 -12.97
C PHE A 321 -5.17 10.60 -11.63
N SER A 322 -6.40 10.60 -11.15
CA SER A 322 -6.86 9.71 -10.08
C SER A 322 -8.16 9.03 -10.51
N GLY A 323 -8.19 7.70 -10.50
CA GLY A 323 -9.39 6.93 -10.85
C GLY A 323 -9.92 7.21 -12.26
N GLY A 324 -9.02 7.45 -13.23
CA GLY A 324 -9.36 7.82 -14.61
C GLY A 324 -9.81 9.27 -14.79
N THR A 325 -9.81 10.10 -13.74
CA THR A 325 -10.13 11.53 -13.81
C THR A 325 -8.86 12.38 -13.81
N ALA A 326 -8.70 13.25 -14.81
CA ALA A 326 -7.54 14.13 -14.93
C ALA A 326 -7.54 15.24 -13.87
N PHE A 327 -6.35 15.77 -13.58
CA PHE A 327 -6.15 16.93 -12.74
C PHE A 327 -6.36 18.24 -13.52
N ASN A 328 -7.59 18.45 -13.99
CA ASN A 328 -8.02 19.64 -14.72
C ASN A 328 -9.25 20.28 -14.05
N GLY A 329 -9.06 20.86 -12.87
CA GLY A 329 -10.13 21.59 -12.16
C GLY A 329 -9.96 21.57 -10.64
N TYR A 330 -11.04 21.91 -9.93
CA TYR A 330 -11.01 22.07 -8.46
C TYR A 330 -11.31 20.78 -7.68
N ARG A 331 -11.66 19.66 -8.35
CA ARG A 331 -12.07 18.41 -7.70
C ARG A 331 -11.05 17.88 -6.70
N PHE A 332 -9.77 18.01 -7.03
CA PHE A 332 -8.65 17.47 -6.25
C PHE A 332 -7.89 18.56 -5.49
N SER A 333 -8.47 19.77 -5.38
CA SER A 333 -7.87 20.86 -4.60
C SER A 333 -7.95 20.57 -3.12
N PRO A 334 -6.82 20.64 -2.39
CA PRO A 334 -6.87 20.68 -0.94
C PRO A 334 -7.73 21.85 -0.44
N PRO A 335 -8.47 21.71 0.68
CA PRO A 335 -9.32 22.76 1.20
C PRO A 335 -8.56 24.07 1.49
N GLY A 336 -8.77 25.08 0.65
CA GLY A 336 -8.14 26.40 0.78
C GLY A 336 -6.89 26.61 -0.09
N ASP A 337 -6.48 25.60 -0.86
CA ASP A 337 -5.32 25.67 -1.76
C ASP A 337 -5.72 25.52 -3.23
N LYS A 338 -4.75 25.71 -4.13
CA LYS A 338 -4.92 25.47 -5.56
C LYS A 338 -4.87 23.97 -5.87
N GLY A 339 -5.65 23.55 -6.86
CA GLY A 339 -5.64 22.17 -7.35
C GLY A 339 -4.36 21.80 -8.07
N PRO A 340 -4.03 20.50 -8.12
CA PRO A 340 -2.85 20.00 -8.81
C PRO A 340 -2.91 20.38 -10.30
N GLN A 341 -1.78 20.81 -10.85
CA GLN A 341 -1.61 21.04 -12.27
C GLN A 341 -0.97 19.81 -12.93
N PRO A 342 -1.31 19.48 -14.19
CA PRO A 342 -0.67 18.38 -14.92
C PRO A 342 0.85 18.58 -15.08
N LEU A 343 1.60 17.50 -14.89
CA LEU A 343 3.05 17.46 -15.06
C LEU A 343 3.46 17.01 -16.45
N LEU A 344 2.62 16.20 -17.12
CA LEU A 344 2.88 15.68 -18.46
C LEU A 344 2.19 16.55 -19.51
N ALA A 345 2.97 17.00 -20.50
CA ALA A 345 2.46 17.74 -21.65
C ALA A 345 1.67 16.85 -22.61
N GLN A 346 2.00 15.55 -22.65
CA GLN A 346 1.30 14.54 -23.40
C GLN A 346 1.15 13.28 -22.54
N HIS A 347 -0.08 12.78 -22.42
CA HIS A 347 -0.38 11.54 -21.71
C HIS A 347 -0.21 10.32 -22.63
N PRO A 348 0.41 9.22 -22.17
CA PRO A 348 0.64 8.01 -22.99
C PRO A 348 -0.66 7.39 -23.55
N ASN A 349 -1.72 7.38 -22.74
CA ASN A 349 -3.07 7.01 -23.13
C ASN A 349 -4.10 7.65 -22.19
N LYS A 350 -5.38 7.54 -22.52
CA LYS A 350 -6.46 7.76 -21.54
C LYS A 350 -6.45 6.58 -20.54
N PRO A 351 -6.29 6.80 -19.23
CA PRO A 351 -6.30 5.70 -18.27
C PRO A 351 -7.63 4.93 -18.30
N PRO A 352 -7.61 3.61 -18.04
CA PRO A 352 -8.83 2.82 -17.90
C PRO A 352 -9.63 3.27 -16.67
N ASN A 353 -10.87 2.79 -16.56
CA ASN A 353 -11.65 2.92 -15.33
C ASN A 353 -11.21 1.85 -14.31
N PRO A 354 -11.19 2.17 -13.01
CA PRO A 354 -10.92 1.16 -11.99
C PRO A 354 -12.04 0.12 -11.95
N ALA A 355 -11.70 -1.11 -11.58
CA ALA A 355 -12.68 -2.15 -11.28
C ALA A 355 -13.49 -1.82 -10.02
N ALA A 356 -12.87 -1.13 -9.06
CA ALA A 356 -13.55 -0.56 -7.89
C ALA A 356 -12.79 0.66 -7.34
N THR A 357 -13.52 1.60 -6.75
CA THR A 357 -12.96 2.73 -6.00
C THR A 357 -13.14 2.49 -4.51
N LEU A 358 -12.03 2.32 -3.81
CA LEU A 358 -11.95 2.01 -2.39
C LEU A 358 -11.90 3.30 -1.56
N GLY A 359 -11.86 3.16 -0.23
CA GLY A 359 -11.92 4.30 0.68
C GLY A 359 -10.73 5.25 0.52
N VAL A 360 -10.98 6.55 0.70
CA VAL A 360 -9.94 7.58 0.78
C VAL A 360 -9.04 7.31 1.98
N HIS A 361 -7.74 7.16 1.75
CA HIS A 361 -6.74 6.76 2.76
C HIS A 361 -7.03 5.41 3.44
N SER A 362 -7.73 4.48 2.76
CA SER A 362 -8.00 3.15 3.32
C SER A 362 -6.76 2.27 3.44
N SER A 363 -5.69 2.59 2.70
CA SER A 363 -4.47 1.81 2.56
C SER A 363 -4.80 0.37 2.15
N SER A 364 -5.49 0.25 1.01
CA SER A 364 -5.89 -1.04 0.44
C SER A 364 -4.69 -1.77 -0.16
N ASN A 365 -4.22 -2.79 0.55
CA ASN A 365 -2.93 -3.42 0.38
C ASN A 365 -3.08 -4.83 -0.23
N GLY A 366 -2.52 -5.87 0.40
CA GLY A 366 -2.53 -7.23 -0.13
C GLY A 366 -3.94 -7.80 -0.30
N MET A 367 -4.11 -8.65 -1.32
CA MET A 367 -5.38 -9.25 -1.68
C MET A 367 -5.23 -10.68 -2.21
N ASP A 368 -6.33 -11.42 -2.18
CA ASP A 368 -6.47 -12.71 -2.87
C ASP A 368 -7.93 -12.96 -3.27
N PHE A 369 -8.16 -13.94 -4.14
CA PHE A 369 -9.49 -14.29 -4.64
C PHE A 369 -10.03 -15.55 -3.99
N SER A 370 -11.32 -15.54 -3.65
CA SER A 370 -12.01 -16.79 -3.29
C SER A 370 -12.12 -17.69 -4.52
N ARG A 371 -11.59 -18.91 -4.41
CA ARG A 371 -11.61 -19.93 -5.47
C ARG A 371 -12.54 -21.10 -5.15
N ASN A 372 -12.96 -21.25 -3.91
CA ASN A 372 -13.73 -22.40 -3.44
C ASN A 372 -15.16 -21.98 -3.03
N SER A 373 -16.17 -22.64 -3.61
CA SER A 373 -17.58 -22.40 -3.30
C SER A 373 -17.96 -22.74 -1.86
N SER A 374 -17.24 -23.65 -1.20
CA SER A 374 -17.44 -24.00 0.21
C SER A 374 -17.12 -22.84 1.14
N PHE A 375 -16.11 -22.02 0.82
CA PHE A 375 -15.94 -20.73 1.49
C PHE A 375 -17.06 -19.79 1.05
N GLY A 376 -17.28 -19.66 -0.27
CA GLY A 376 -18.29 -18.79 -0.86
C GLY A 376 -17.66 -17.55 -1.47
N TYR A 377 -18.49 -16.67 -2.05
CA TYR A 377 -18.04 -15.47 -2.77
C TYR A 377 -17.02 -15.78 -3.88
N GLN A 378 -17.17 -16.94 -4.55
CA GLN A 378 -16.22 -17.40 -5.57
C GLN A 378 -16.06 -16.34 -6.67
N GLY A 379 -14.81 -16.01 -7.00
CA GLY A 379 -14.48 -14.99 -7.99
C GLY A 379 -14.43 -13.55 -7.45
N GLU A 380 -14.81 -13.30 -6.20
CA GLU A 380 -14.62 -12.00 -5.56
C GLU A 380 -13.21 -11.86 -4.97
N ALA A 381 -12.68 -10.63 -5.00
CA ALA A 381 -11.40 -10.28 -4.39
C ALA A 381 -11.61 -9.93 -2.92
N PHE A 382 -10.72 -10.37 -2.03
CA PHE A 382 -10.65 -9.97 -0.63
C PHE A 382 -9.43 -9.09 -0.45
N ILE A 383 -9.61 -7.89 0.08
CA ILE A 383 -8.56 -6.86 0.16
C ILE A 383 -8.38 -6.43 1.61
N ALA A 384 -7.15 -6.53 2.10
CA ALA A 384 -6.77 -6.02 3.41
C ALA A 384 -6.65 -4.48 3.35
N GLN A 385 -7.31 -3.80 4.27
CA GLN A 385 -7.22 -2.34 4.42
C GLN A 385 -6.46 -2.02 5.71
N PHE A 386 -5.21 -1.60 5.55
CA PHE A 386 -4.29 -1.30 6.64
C PHE A 386 -4.74 -0.09 7.46
N GLY A 387 -5.57 0.75 6.85
CA GLY A 387 -6.16 1.92 7.46
C GLY A 387 -5.34 3.19 7.30
N ASP A 388 -5.97 4.31 7.66
CA ASP A 388 -5.34 5.62 7.52
C ASP A 388 -4.05 5.76 8.35
N MET A 389 -3.19 6.67 7.90
CA MET A 389 -2.01 7.13 8.65
C MET A 389 -2.14 8.63 8.92
N ALA A 390 -3.36 9.07 9.26
CA ALA A 390 -3.60 10.47 9.56
C ALA A 390 -2.88 10.86 10.87
N PRO A 391 -2.43 12.12 11.00
CA PRO A 391 -2.63 13.21 10.04
C PRO A 391 -1.60 13.25 8.89
N GLY A 392 -0.60 12.34 8.87
CA GLY A 392 0.52 12.38 7.93
C GLY A 392 0.15 12.26 6.45
N VAL A 393 -0.96 11.61 6.14
CA VAL A 393 -1.51 11.45 4.77
C VAL A 393 -2.56 12.51 4.39
N GLY A 394 -2.92 13.36 5.35
CA GLY A 394 -4.06 14.26 5.28
C GLY A 394 -5.02 14.06 6.46
N LYS A 395 -5.85 15.06 6.69
CA LYS A 395 -6.82 15.04 7.78
C LYS A 395 -8.01 14.15 7.44
N VAL A 396 -8.37 13.26 8.37
CA VAL A 396 -9.61 12.48 8.34
C VAL A 396 -10.46 12.82 9.58
N LEU A 397 -11.79 12.69 9.49
CA LEU A 397 -12.72 12.99 10.60
C LEU A 397 -13.17 11.75 11.38
N SER A 398 -12.76 10.57 10.91
CA SER A 398 -13.03 9.27 11.52
C SER A 398 -12.03 8.28 10.93
N PRO A 399 -11.72 7.17 11.62
CA PRO A 399 -10.87 6.12 11.07
C PRO A 399 -11.42 5.58 9.75
N VAL A 400 -10.54 5.31 8.79
CA VAL A 400 -10.87 4.70 7.49
C VAL A 400 -10.01 3.46 7.29
N GLY A 401 -10.59 2.36 6.81
CA GLY A 401 -9.92 1.06 6.65
C GLY A 401 -10.00 0.21 7.93
N TYR A 402 -8.89 -0.40 8.36
CA TYR A 402 -8.78 -1.29 9.54
C TYR A 402 -9.70 -2.51 9.45
N LYS A 403 -9.79 -3.10 8.25
CA LYS A 403 -10.74 -4.16 7.94
C LYS A 403 -10.29 -4.96 6.72
N VAL A 404 -11.02 -6.04 6.45
CA VAL A 404 -10.99 -6.73 5.16
C VAL A 404 -12.31 -6.46 4.44
N VAL A 405 -12.23 -6.04 3.18
CA VAL A 405 -13.38 -5.89 2.30
C VAL A 405 -13.37 -6.98 1.22
N ARG A 406 -14.54 -7.34 0.71
CA ARG A 406 -14.69 -8.12 -0.52
C ARG A 406 -15.17 -7.22 -1.66
N VAL A 407 -14.70 -7.51 -2.87
CA VAL A 407 -15.03 -6.77 -4.09
C VAL A 407 -15.52 -7.74 -5.16
N ASN A 408 -16.75 -7.53 -5.61
CA ASN A 408 -17.24 -8.15 -6.83
C ASN A 408 -16.65 -7.42 -8.03
N VAL A 409 -15.64 -8.01 -8.65
CA VAL A 409 -14.85 -7.35 -9.71
C VAL A 409 -15.59 -7.20 -11.05
N GLU A 410 -16.76 -7.82 -11.20
CA GLU A 410 -17.58 -7.71 -12.42
C GLU A 410 -18.46 -6.45 -12.39
N ASN A 411 -18.85 -5.98 -11.20
CA ASN A 411 -19.73 -4.80 -11.04
C ASN A 411 -19.17 -3.71 -10.11
N GLY A 412 -18.02 -3.94 -9.47
CA GLY A 412 -17.35 -3.00 -8.59
C GLY A 412 -17.97 -2.83 -7.20
N VAL A 413 -18.94 -3.68 -6.81
CA VAL A 413 -19.57 -3.63 -5.49
C VAL A 413 -18.57 -4.05 -4.42
N ILE A 414 -18.41 -3.19 -3.41
CA ILE A 414 -17.56 -3.43 -2.24
C ILE A 414 -18.44 -3.77 -1.04
N THR A 415 -18.06 -4.75 -0.24
CA THR A 415 -18.74 -5.09 1.01
C THR A 415 -17.72 -5.37 2.11
N ASP A 416 -17.97 -4.89 3.32
CA ASP A 416 -17.16 -5.23 4.47
C ASP A 416 -17.27 -6.74 4.77
N PHE A 417 -16.15 -7.40 5.01
CA PHE A 417 -16.09 -8.83 5.31
C PHE A 417 -15.60 -9.11 6.73
N ALA A 418 -14.54 -8.45 7.18
CA ALA A 418 -14.06 -8.59 8.56
C ALA A 418 -13.68 -7.22 9.11
N ALA A 419 -14.31 -6.80 10.21
CA ALA A 419 -14.04 -5.53 10.88
C ALA A 419 -14.30 -5.67 12.38
N ASN A 420 -13.71 -4.82 13.22
CA ASN A 420 -13.99 -4.87 14.66
C ASN A 420 -15.44 -4.47 14.97
N LYS A 421 -16.04 -5.17 15.94
CA LYS A 421 -17.35 -4.84 16.49
C LYS A 421 -17.30 -3.46 17.16
N GLY A 422 -18.35 -2.66 16.96
CA GLY A 422 -18.46 -1.36 17.59
C GLY A 422 -19.36 -0.40 16.83
N LYS A 423 -19.49 0.82 17.34
CA LYS A 423 -20.25 1.91 16.68
C LYS A 423 -19.50 2.52 15.50
N LYS A 424 -18.18 2.32 15.43
CA LYS A 424 -17.28 2.78 14.37
C LYS A 424 -16.25 1.69 14.11
N THR A 425 -15.85 1.52 12.85
CA THR A 425 -14.69 0.68 12.51
C THR A 425 -13.42 1.44 12.81
N ALA A 426 -12.53 0.86 13.60
CA ALA A 426 -11.24 1.42 14.01
C ALA A 426 -10.30 0.27 14.47
N PRO A 427 -8.99 0.51 14.59
CA PRO A 427 -8.07 -0.51 15.10
C PRO A 427 -8.44 -0.91 16.54
N ALA A 428 -8.14 -2.16 16.90
CA ALA A 428 -8.57 -2.75 18.18
C ALA A 428 -8.07 -1.97 19.39
N SER A 429 -6.83 -1.47 19.33
CA SER A 429 -6.21 -0.56 20.30
C SER A 429 -7.02 0.70 20.57
N LYS A 430 -7.54 1.36 19.52
CA LYS A 430 -8.42 2.54 19.65
C LYS A 430 -9.79 2.20 20.21
N LEU A 431 -10.27 0.97 20.00
CA LEU A 431 -11.55 0.48 20.53
C LEU A 431 -11.42 -0.17 21.91
N ASN A 432 -10.19 -0.35 22.43
CA ASN A 432 -9.90 -1.14 23.63
C ASN A 432 -10.48 -2.57 23.55
N THR A 433 -10.28 -3.23 22.41
CA THR A 433 -10.72 -4.61 22.12
C THR A 433 -9.51 -5.49 21.74
N GLY A 434 -9.73 -6.77 21.46
CA GLY A 434 -8.68 -7.69 21.01
C GLY A 434 -8.72 -8.07 19.53
N GLY A 435 -9.48 -7.36 18.70
CA GLY A 435 -9.66 -7.69 17.28
C GLY A 435 -8.51 -7.27 16.35
N LEU A 436 -8.87 -6.85 15.13
CA LEU A 436 -7.95 -6.41 14.08
C LEU A 436 -7.27 -5.09 14.44
N GLU A 437 -5.96 -4.99 14.22
CA GLU A 437 -5.25 -3.71 14.26
C GLU A 437 -5.16 -3.14 12.85
N ARG A 438 -4.25 -3.64 12.03
CA ARG A 438 -3.96 -3.12 10.69
C ARG A 438 -3.76 -4.28 9.70
N PRO A 439 -4.85 -4.85 9.15
CA PRO A 439 -4.77 -5.86 8.10
C PRO A 439 -3.95 -5.35 6.92
N VAL A 440 -2.85 -6.03 6.58
CA VAL A 440 -1.93 -5.62 5.50
C VAL A 440 -1.99 -6.53 4.28
N SER A 441 -2.36 -7.79 4.49
CA SER A 441 -2.52 -8.76 3.40
C SER A 441 -3.52 -9.85 3.77
N VAL A 442 -4.09 -10.50 2.76
CA VAL A 442 -4.87 -11.72 2.94
C VAL A 442 -4.43 -12.81 1.97
N LYS A 443 -4.59 -14.07 2.35
CA LYS A 443 -4.26 -15.23 1.53
C LYS A 443 -5.22 -16.38 1.77
N PHE A 444 -5.76 -16.98 0.73
CA PHE A 444 -6.52 -18.22 0.89
C PHE A 444 -5.58 -19.41 1.09
N SER A 445 -5.99 -20.39 1.90
CA SER A 445 -5.34 -21.70 1.95
C SER A 445 -5.35 -22.38 0.58
N PRO A 446 -4.44 -23.33 0.31
CA PRO A 446 -4.39 -24.02 -0.99
C PRO A 446 -5.70 -24.71 -1.38
N ASP A 447 -6.44 -25.25 -0.39
CA ASP A 447 -7.76 -25.84 -0.59
C ASP A 447 -8.88 -24.80 -0.75
N GLY A 448 -8.60 -23.52 -0.54
CA GLY A 448 -9.51 -22.38 -0.62
C GLY A 448 -10.57 -22.33 0.49
N GLN A 449 -10.48 -23.14 1.54
CA GLN A 449 -11.50 -23.22 2.59
C GLN A 449 -11.31 -22.24 3.74
N SER A 450 -10.13 -21.63 3.85
CA SER A 450 -9.78 -20.68 4.90
C SER A 450 -9.16 -19.42 4.31
N LEU A 451 -9.51 -18.26 4.85
CA LEU A 451 -8.87 -16.98 4.56
C LEU A 451 -7.94 -16.62 5.71
N TYR A 452 -6.67 -16.37 5.42
CA TYR A 452 -5.70 -15.89 6.40
C TYR A 452 -5.55 -14.38 6.26
N ILE A 453 -5.66 -13.66 7.36
CA ILE A 453 -5.45 -12.22 7.44
C ILE A 453 -4.13 -11.97 8.16
N VAL A 454 -3.22 -11.30 7.47
CA VAL A 454 -1.97 -10.83 8.07
C VAL A 454 -2.25 -9.47 8.68
N ASP A 455 -2.19 -9.39 10.00
CA ASP A 455 -2.43 -8.18 10.75
C ASP A 455 -1.09 -7.66 11.30
N PHE A 456 -0.69 -6.49 10.79
CA PHE A 456 0.61 -5.88 11.07
C PHE A 456 0.82 -5.61 12.57
N GLY A 457 -0.28 -5.37 13.30
CA GLY A 457 -0.24 -5.00 14.71
C GLY A 457 -0.39 -3.50 14.94
N ILE A 458 -0.02 -3.09 16.15
CA ILE A 458 -0.25 -1.75 16.66
C ILE A 458 0.72 -0.77 16.00
N MET A 459 0.17 0.30 15.43
CA MET A 459 0.96 1.44 14.96
C MET A 459 0.18 2.74 15.19
N GLU A 460 0.70 3.53 16.12
CA GLU A 460 0.19 4.86 16.45
C GLU A 460 0.72 5.87 15.43
N THR A 461 0.09 7.03 15.36
CA THR A 461 0.54 8.14 14.52
C THR A 461 0.40 9.43 15.31
N GLY A 462 1.53 9.93 15.81
CA GLY A 462 1.63 11.16 16.58
C GLY A 462 2.38 12.26 15.82
N ASP A 463 2.78 13.31 16.54
CA ASP A 463 3.48 14.47 15.96
C ASP A 463 4.84 14.10 15.35
N ASN A 464 5.48 13.06 15.87
CA ASN A 464 6.76 12.55 15.38
C ASN A 464 6.61 11.56 14.20
N GLY A 465 5.38 11.28 13.76
CA GLY A 465 5.08 10.33 12.70
C GLY A 465 4.58 8.97 13.22
N PRO A 466 4.67 7.92 12.38
CA PRO A 466 4.23 6.58 12.75
C PRO A 466 5.13 5.94 13.81
N GLU A 467 4.51 5.32 14.82
CA GLU A 467 5.18 4.65 15.93
C GLU A 467 4.71 3.19 16.03
N PRO A 468 5.35 2.27 15.30
CA PRO A 468 4.94 0.87 15.25
C PRO A 468 5.44 0.11 16.49
N LYS A 469 4.61 -0.75 17.07
CA LYS A 469 4.97 -1.54 18.25
C LYS A 469 5.42 -2.95 17.85
N LEU A 470 6.62 -3.34 18.31
CA LEU A 470 7.19 -4.66 18.05
C LEU A 470 6.34 -5.77 18.69
N LYS A 471 6.37 -6.97 18.09
CA LYS A 471 5.71 -8.17 18.63
C LYS A 471 4.21 -8.00 18.89
N THR A 472 3.55 -7.15 18.11
CA THR A 472 2.09 -6.98 18.18
C THR A 472 1.37 -7.55 16.96
N GLY A 473 2.06 -8.09 15.96
CA GLY A 473 1.43 -8.69 14.79
C GLY A 473 0.74 -10.02 15.08
N VAL A 474 -0.32 -10.31 14.34
CA VAL A 474 -1.15 -11.53 14.47
C VAL A 474 -1.50 -12.08 13.09
N ILE A 475 -1.55 -13.40 12.96
CA ILE A 475 -2.20 -14.06 11.82
C ILE A 475 -3.56 -14.57 12.27
N TRP A 476 -4.61 -14.10 11.60
CA TRP A 476 -5.98 -14.56 11.83
C TRP A 476 -6.36 -15.56 10.75
N LYS A 477 -7.05 -16.63 11.12
CA LYS A 477 -7.67 -17.58 10.20
C LYS A 477 -9.18 -17.40 10.27
N ILE A 478 -9.80 -17.18 9.12
CA ILE A 478 -11.26 -17.12 8.98
C ILE A 478 -11.72 -18.39 8.25
N THR A 479 -12.66 -19.11 8.85
CA THR A 479 -13.30 -20.29 8.25
C THR A 479 -14.80 -20.13 8.23
N LYS A 480 -15.46 -20.84 7.32
CA LYS A 480 -16.92 -20.95 7.31
C LYS A 480 -17.33 -22.23 8.02
N ASN A 481 -18.12 -22.10 9.08
CA ASN A 481 -18.75 -23.23 9.74
C ASN A 481 -19.67 -23.95 8.75
N ARG A 482 -19.43 -25.25 8.56
CA ARG A 482 -20.39 -26.12 7.90
C ARG A 482 -21.51 -26.37 8.91
N SER A 483 -22.70 -25.86 8.61
CA SER A 483 -23.92 -26.24 9.33
C SER A 483 -24.32 -27.65 8.96
#